data_AF-A0A7R7AUU6-F1
#
_entry.id   AF-A0A7R7AUU6-F1
#
_cell.length_a   1.000
_cell.length_b   1.000
_cell.length_c   1.000
_cell.angle_alpha   90.00
_cell.angle_beta   90.00
_cell.angle_gamma   90.00
#
_symmetry.space_group_name_H-M   'P 1'
#
loop_
_entity.id
_entity.type
_entity.pdbx_description
1 polymer ?
#
loop_
_entity_poly.entity_id
_entity_poly.type
_entity_poly.pdbx_seq_one_letter_code
_entity_poly.pdbx_strand_id
1 'polypeptide(L)'
;MLGVGVIDLALWLKPLDGANPSGEDLRNDPAFHELERLTEAQLKVVHDGGNKASQSTSSVDWAAVLEKSEELRSRGRDLRLLVIVARALANEEKLAGLTQGLTLIARTFDQYWDTMHPALRTSATPRDAALRRINALLDLQNGQEGLLANLRQTVFFSPRAIGPISGRDLEQAALDERIMLQEAASGLGTAEKAALTAAHNQLLNRVRTGCAAQIDQGADAVTTLLADARAAIDALEAVDTALNARIDGNGAAVPDLKKFLQRLLTTLERNSSAAATANGAAKPAPQPAQPASTPTQNGHGAETMASVASSVEPGAGLPDRITSRDEVVQCLDLVVAFYDRTEPSSPIPHLARRVRRMVHMDFVELMEDLAPSGLKEFRLLAGVADPKKPAQKDER
;
A
#
# COMPACT_ATOMS: atom_id res chain seq x y z
N MET A 1 -35.26 -2.69 4.10
CA MET A 1 -34.14 -3.32 4.83
C MET A 1 -32.99 -3.37 3.84
N LEU A 2 -32.11 -2.37 3.85
CA LEU A 2 -30.89 -2.42 3.05
C LEU A 2 -30.06 -3.59 3.60
N GLY A 3 -29.47 -4.40 2.72
CA GLY A 3 -28.59 -5.50 3.14
C GLY A 3 -27.46 -4.97 4.02
N VAL A 4 -27.07 -5.75 5.02
CA VAL A 4 -25.91 -5.48 5.88
C VAL A 4 -24.69 -5.30 4.95
N GLY A 5 -24.24 -4.07 4.72
CA GLY A 5 -23.13 -3.78 3.78
C GLY A 5 -23.40 -2.68 2.72
N VAL A 6 -24.63 -2.17 2.58
CA VAL A 6 -24.94 -1.07 1.65
C VAL A 6 -25.32 0.19 2.41
N ILE A 7 -24.57 1.29 2.18
CA ILE A 7 -24.94 2.61 2.70
C ILE A 7 -25.92 3.31 1.75
N ASP A 8 -26.87 4.06 2.33
CA ASP A 8 -27.67 5.00 1.55
C ASP A 8 -26.85 6.27 1.29
N LEU A 9 -26.16 6.29 0.16
CA LEU A 9 -25.32 7.41 -0.25
C LEU A 9 -26.07 8.76 -0.26
N ALA A 10 -27.35 8.78 -0.61
CA ALA A 10 -28.14 10.01 -0.62
C ALA A 10 -28.37 10.53 0.79
N LEU A 11 -28.63 9.63 1.75
CA LEU A 11 -28.76 9.96 3.16
C LEU A 11 -27.44 10.50 3.75
N TRP A 12 -26.30 9.91 3.36
CA TRP A 12 -24.98 10.39 3.76
C TRP A 12 -24.60 11.71 3.12
N LEU A 13 -25.15 12.10 1.96
CA LEU A 13 -24.86 13.37 1.28
C LEU A 13 -25.89 14.47 1.54
N LYS A 14 -26.95 14.19 2.31
CA LYS A 14 -27.92 15.21 2.72
C LYS A 14 -27.24 16.29 3.58
N PRO A 15 -27.52 17.59 3.35
CA PRO A 15 -27.08 18.64 4.27
C PRO A 15 -27.58 18.36 5.69
N LEU A 16 -26.72 18.59 6.68
CA LEU A 16 -27.11 18.51 8.09
C LEU A 16 -27.79 19.80 8.52
N ASP A 17 -28.69 19.69 9.51
CA ASP A 17 -29.42 20.84 10.04
C ASP A 17 -28.47 21.77 10.82
N GLY A 18 -28.76 23.08 10.79
CA GLY A 18 -27.98 24.11 11.48
C GLY A 18 -27.22 25.05 10.56
N ALA A 19 -26.27 25.81 11.12
CA ALA A 19 -25.54 26.85 10.39
C ALA A 19 -24.45 26.28 9.46
N ASN A 20 -23.87 25.13 9.81
CA ASN A 20 -22.89 24.42 9.00
C ASN A 20 -23.57 23.19 8.36
N PRO A 21 -23.68 23.09 7.02
CA PRO A 21 -24.32 21.93 6.36
C PRO A 21 -23.55 20.62 6.53
N SER A 22 -22.34 20.67 7.10
CA SER A 22 -21.52 19.53 7.52
C SER A 22 -21.60 19.23 9.02
N GLY A 23 -22.44 19.93 9.79
CA GLY A 23 -22.61 19.68 11.22
C GLY A 23 -21.38 19.99 12.06
N GLU A 24 -21.23 19.27 13.17
CA GLU A 24 -20.22 19.48 14.22
C GLU A 24 -18.90 18.72 13.95
N ASP A 25 -17.78 19.24 14.48
CA ASP A 25 -16.48 18.52 14.46
C ASP A 25 -16.51 17.38 15.48
N LEU A 26 -16.40 16.14 15.01
CA LEU A 26 -16.50 14.94 15.84
C LEU A 26 -15.22 14.65 16.64
N ARG A 27 -14.16 15.46 16.53
CA ARG A 27 -12.84 15.17 17.12
C ARG A 27 -12.86 14.84 18.61
N ASN A 28 -13.75 15.48 19.37
CA ASN A 28 -13.86 15.31 20.82
C ASN A 28 -15.15 14.60 21.22
N ASP A 29 -15.87 14.02 20.26
CA ASP A 29 -17.12 13.31 20.51
C ASP A 29 -16.83 11.93 21.12
N PRO A 30 -17.35 11.62 22.32
CA PRO A 30 -17.12 10.33 22.96
C PRO A 30 -17.58 9.15 22.09
N ALA A 31 -18.65 9.32 21.31
CA ALA A 31 -19.13 8.27 20.40
C ALA A 31 -18.18 8.06 19.22
N PHE A 32 -17.45 9.09 18.78
CA PHE A 32 -16.42 8.96 17.76
C PHE A 32 -15.17 8.25 18.30
N HIS A 33 -14.75 8.54 19.54
CA HIS A 33 -13.65 7.81 20.18
C HIS A 33 -13.98 6.34 20.41
N GLU A 34 -15.21 6.02 20.80
CA GLU A 34 -15.66 4.63 20.90
C GLU A 34 -15.65 3.93 19.53
N LEU A 35 -16.08 4.63 18.48
CA LEU A 35 -15.99 4.11 17.12
C LEU A 35 -14.53 3.80 16.71
N GLU A 36 -13.60 4.71 16.98
CA GLU A 36 -12.17 4.49 16.72
C GLU A 36 -11.68 3.22 17.44
N ARG A 37 -12.04 3.04 18.72
CA ARG A 37 -11.70 1.84 19.51
C ARG A 37 -12.29 0.55 18.92
N LEU A 38 -13.49 0.60 18.36
CA LEU A 38 -14.12 -0.56 17.72
C LEU A 38 -13.38 -1.03 16.46
N THR A 39 -12.60 -0.16 15.81
CA THR A 39 -11.78 -0.54 14.65
C THR A 39 -10.51 -1.30 15.00
N GLU A 40 -10.17 -1.39 16.29
CA GLU A 40 -9.00 -2.10 16.80
C GLU A 40 -9.36 -3.53 17.25
N ALA A 41 -8.48 -4.49 16.94
CA ALA A 41 -8.63 -5.85 17.44
C ALA A 41 -8.53 -5.87 18.98
N GLN A 42 -9.57 -6.38 19.64
CA GLN A 42 -9.64 -6.35 21.09
C GLN A 42 -8.88 -7.54 21.70
N LEU A 43 -7.96 -7.25 22.62
CA LEU A 43 -7.30 -8.25 23.45
C LEU A 43 -8.23 -8.64 24.61
N LYS A 44 -8.80 -9.84 24.53
CA LYS A 44 -9.59 -10.42 25.62
C LYS A 44 -8.69 -11.28 26.50
N VAL A 45 -8.45 -10.80 27.71
CA VAL A 45 -7.78 -11.56 28.77
C VAL A 45 -8.82 -12.41 29.48
N VAL A 46 -8.74 -13.72 29.33
CA VAL A 46 -9.61 -14.69 30.00
C VAL A 46 -8.85 -15.24 31.21
N HIS A 47 -9.40 -15.04 32.41
CA HIS A 47 -8.89 -15.65 33.64
C HIS A 47 -9.67 -16.94 33.89
N ASP A 48 -9.08 -18.08 33.53
CA ASP A 48 -9.73 -19.37 33.69
C ASP A 48 -9.45 -19.96 35.07
N GLY A 49 -9.98 -19.34 36.13
CA GLY A 49 -10.03 -19.85 37.52
C GLY A 49 -8.73 -20.24 38.23
N GLY A 50 -7.62 -20.35 37.50
CA GLY A 50 -6.27 -20.63 37.93
C GLY A 50 -5.37 -19.45 37.59
N ASN A 51 -4.20 -19.40 38.23
CA ASN A 51 -3.27 -18.27 38.22
C ASN A 51 -2.62 -17.94 36.85
N LYS A 52 -3.18 -18.42 35.73
CA LYS A 52 -2.74 -18.13 34.36
C LYS A 52 -3.86 -17.45 33.58
N ALA A 53 -3.62 -16.22 33.19
CA ALA A 53 -4.44 -15.51 32.23
C ALA A 53 -4.13 -16.01 30.81
N SER A 54 -5.15 -16.33 30.02
CA SER A 54 -5.03 -16.62 28.59
C SER A 54 -5.49 -15.42 27.78
N GLN A 55 -4.66 -14.95 26.84
CA GLN A 55 -5.01 -13.86 25.94
C GLN A 55 -5.58 -14.42 24.65
N SER A 56 -6.71 -13.88 24.20
CA SER A 56 -7.32 -14.15 22.90
C SER A 56 -7.65 -12.83 22.22
N THR A 57 -7.33 -12.69 20.93
CA THR A 57 -7.73 -11.53 20.12
C THR A 57 -9.07 -11.83 19.46
N SER A 58 -10.06 -10.96 19.63
CA SER A 58 -11.29 -11.02 18.81
C SER A 58 -11.10 -10.21 17.54
N SER A 59 -11.61 -10.73 16.41
CA SER A 59 -11.70 -9.95 15.17
C SER A 59 -12.61 -8.74 15.34
N VAL A 60 -12.36 -7.70 14.56
CA VAL A 60 -13.21 -6.51 14.51
C VAL A 60 -14.58 -6.87 13.94
N ASP A 61 -15.64 -6.35 14.58
CA ASP A 61 -17.02 -6.46 14.09
C ASP A 61 -17.33 -5.25 13.20
N TRP A 62 -17.11 -5.39 11.89
CA TRP A 62 -17.27 -4.30 10.94
C TRP A 62 -18.74 -3.90 10.73
N ALA A 63 -19.69 -4.82 10.89
CA ALA A 63 -21.11 -4.51 10.90
C ALA A 63 -21.47 -3.57 12.05
N ALA A 64 -20.96 -3.83 13.26
CA ALA A 64 -21.14 -2.93 14.41
C ALA A 64 -20.45 -1.57 14.18
N VAL A 65 -19.28 -1.53 13.53
CA VAL A 65 -18.61 -0.28 13.14
C VAL A 65 -19.49 0.53 12.18
N LEU A 66 -20.14 -0.10 11.19
CA LEU A 66 -21.06 0.57 10.28
C LEU A 66 -22.30 1.11 10.99
N GLU A 67 -22.91 0.32 11.88
CA GLU A 67 -24.05 0.74 12.68
C GLU A 67 -23.71 1.98 13.52
N LYS A 68 -22.58 1.95 14.22
CA LYS A 68 -22.11 3.09 15.03
C LYS A 68 -21.71 4.31 14.20
N SER A 69 -21.20 4.09 12.98
CA SER A 69 -20.92 5.19 12.05
C SER A 69 -22.20 5.88 11.56
N GLU A 70 -23.27 5.13 11.32
CA GLU A 70 -24.57 5.66 10.92
C GLU A 70 -25.20 6.54 12.01
N GLU A 71 -25.02 6.19 13.30
CA GLU A 71 -25.43 7.02 14.44
C GLU A 71 -24.74 8.41 14.46
N LEU A 72 -23.50 8.49 13.98
CA LEU A 72 -22.73 9.74 13.92
C LEU A 72 -22.99 10.57 12.65
N ARG A 73 -23.53 9.96 11.59
CA ARG A 73 -23.78 10.60 10.29
C ARG A 73 -24.61 11.89 10.42
N SER A 74 -25.62 11.90 11.27
CA SER A 74 -26.49 13.07 11.46
C SER A 74 -25.87 14.17 12.33
N ARG A 75 -24.71 13.92 12.95
CA ARG A 75 -24.04 14.86 13.86
C ARG A 75 -22.95 15.65 13.14
N GLY A 76 -22.12 14.98 12.36
CA GLY A 76 -20.98 15.61 11.71
C GLY A 76 -20.51 14.87 10.46
N ARG A 77 -20.25 15.64 9.40
CA ARG A 77 -19.60 15.17 8.17
C ARG A 77 -18.09 15.34 8.34
N ASP A 78 -17.46 14.26 8.78
CA ASP A 78 -16.02 14.23 9.06
C ASP A 78 -15.29 13.23 8.17
N LEU A 79 -14.21 13.63 7.52
CA LEU A 79 -13.43 12.75 6.66
C LEU A 79 -12.88 11.53 7.40
N ARG A 80 -12.54 11.67 8.69
CA ARG A 80 -12.05 10.55 9.49
C ARG A 80 -13.13 9.50 9.67
N LEU A 81 -14.37 9.93 9.91
CA LEU A 81 -15.54 9.04 9.91
C LEU A 81 -15.73 8.38 8.54
N LEU A 82 -15.64 9.13 7.45
CA LEU A 82 -15.80 8.57 6.10
C LEU A 82 -14.73 7.53 5.75
N VAL A 83 -13.49 7.72 6.23
CA VAL A 83 -12.41 6.75 6.08
C VAL A 83 -12.70 5.46 6.86
N ILE A 84 -13.21 5.57 8.10
CA ILE A 84 -13.66 4.41 8.89
C ILE A 84 -14.80 3.68 8.18
N VAL A 85 -15.79 4.41 7.65
CA VAL A 85 -16.91 3.84 6.88
C VAL A 85 -16.40 3.12 5.64
N ALA A 86 -15.51 3.73 4.86
CA ALA A 86 -14.93 3.09 3.67
C ALA A 86 -14.17 1.81 4.04
N ARG A 87 -13.46 1.82 5.17
CA ARG A 87 -12.77 0.64 5.70
C ARG A 87 -13.74 -0.46 6.12
N ALA A 88 -14.80 -0.13 6.84
CA ALA A 88 -15.77 -1.10 7.30
C ALA A 88 -16.56 -1.71 6.12
N LEU A 89 -17.00 -0.88 5.16
CA LEU A 89 -17.63 -1.35 3.92
C LEU A 89 -16.71 -2.30 3.16
N ALA A 90 -15.43 -1.99 3.04
CA ALA A 90 -14.48 -2.85 2.34
C ALA A 90 -14.25 -4.20 3.04
N ASN A 91 -14.43 -4.28 4.36
CA ASN A 91 -14.32 -5.56 5.07
C ASN A 91 -15.61 -6.39 4.98
N GLU A 92 -16.79 -5.76 4.91
CA GLU A 92 -18.07 -6.45 4.73
C GLU A 92 -18.28 -6.91 3.28
N GLU A 93 -17.99 -6.02 2.32
CA GLU A 93 -18.37 -6.17 0.91
C GLU A 93 -17.17 -6.08 -0.06
N LYS A 94 -15.95 -6.24 0.44
CA LYS A 94 -14.71 -6.30 -0.36
C LYS A 94 -14.57 -5.05 -1.26
N LEU A 95 -14.37 -5.26 -2.56
CA LEU A 95 -14.14 -4.16 -3.51
C LEU A 95 -15.43 -3.37 -3.79
N ALA A 96 -16.59 -4.02 -3.80
CA ALA A 96 -17.88 -3.32 -3.95
C ALA A 96 -18.13 -2.35 -2.79
N GLY A 97 -17.83 -2.78 -1.55
CA GLY A 97 -17.88 -1.91 -0.38
C GLY A 97 -16.86 -0.77 -0.44
N LEU A 98 -15.63 -1.06 -0.87
CA LEU A 98 -14.61 -0.04 -1.08
C LEU A 98 -15.07 1.03 -2.08
N THR A 99 -15.66 0.64 -3.21
CA THR A 99 -16.23 1.55 -4.21
C THR A 99 -17.27 2.48 -3.59
N GLN A 100 -18.17 1.97 -2.75
CA GLN A 100 -19.18 2.79 -2.06
C GLN A 100 -18.52 3.83 -1.15
N GLY A 101 -17.54 3.42 -0.34
CA GLY A 101 -16.82 4.31 0.57
C GLY A 101 -16.03 5.40 -0.14
N LEU A 102 -15.28 5.03 -1.19
CA LEU A 102 -14.53 5.99 -2.01
C LEU A 102 -15.46 6.96 -2.75
N THR A 103 -16.59 6.47 -3.26
CA THR A 103 -17.60 7.33 -3.90
C THR A 103 -18.18 8.34 -2.90
N LEU A 104 -18.45 7.92 -1.66
CA LEU A 104 -18.91 8.81 -0.59
C LEU A 104 -17.88 9.90 -0.27
N ILE A 105 -16.59 9.54 -0.20
CA ILE A 105 -15.50 10.49 0.02
C ILE A 105 -15.41 11.49 -1.15
N ALA A 106 -15.35 11.02 -2.39
CA ALA A 106 -15.25 11.87 -3.57
C ALA A 106 -16.41 12.88 -3.65
N ARG A 107 -17.65 12.40 -3.51
CA ARG A 107 -18.84 13.28 -3.53
C ARG A 107 -18.89 14.25 -2.37
N THR A 108 -18.34 13.87 -1.21
CA THR A 108 -18.21 14.79 -0.07
C THR A 108 -17.21 15.92 -0.37
N PHE A 109 -16.09 15.63 -1.06
CA PHE A 109 -15.16 16.68 -1.51
C PHE A 109 -15.80 17.61 -2.54
N ASP A 110 -16.64 17.10 -3.42
CA ASP A 110 -17.33 17.96 -4.39
C ASP A 110 -18.35 18.89 -3.73
N GLN A 111 -19.15 18.36 -2.80
CA GLN A 111 -20.32 19.07 -2.26
C GLN A 111 -20.02 19.90 -1.00
N TYR A 112 -19.08 19.45 -0.17
CA TYR A 112 -18.93 19.96 1.19
C TYR A 112 -17.49 20.32 1.57
N TRP A 113 -16.60 20.51 0.57
CA TRP A 113 -15.19 20.83 0.83
C TRP A 113 -15.00 21.97 1.83
N ASP A 114 -15.70 23.09 1.69
CA ASP A 114 -15.46 24.26 2.54
C ASP A 114 -15.95 24.07 3.98
N THR A 115 -16.87 23.13 4.20
CA THR A 115 -17.63 23.02 5.44
C THR A 115 -17.34 21.74 6.24
N MET A 116 -16.85 20.69 5.59
CA MET A 116 -16.59 19.38 6.19
C MET A 116 -15.45 19.41 7.21
N HIS A 117 -15.44 18.41 8.09
CA HIS A 117 -14.41 18.25 9.11
C HIS A 117 -13.32 17.24 8.68
N PRO A 118 -12.08 17.36 9.16
CA PRO A 118 -11.55 18.48 9.94
C PRO A 118 -11.57 19.79 9.13
N ALA A 119 -11.91 20.90 9.79
CA ALA A 119 -11.96 22.22 9.15
C ALA A 119 -10.60 22.63 8.55
N LEU A 120 -10.65 23.36 7.42
CA LEU A 120 -9.47 23.97 6.82
C LEU A 120 -8.82 24.96 7.79
N ARG A 121 -7.49 25.05 7.76
CA ARG A 121 -6.74 26.04 8.53
C ARG A 121 -6.36 27.22 7.65
N THR A 122 -6.21 28.39 8.24
CA THR A 122 -5.53 29.51 7.58
C THR A 122 -4.09 29.11 7.29
N SER A 123 -3.68 29.15 6.03
CA SER A 123 -2.33 28.81 5.59
C SER A 123 -1.98 29.54 4.29
N ALA A 124 -0.70 29.49 3.90
CA ALA A 124 -0.20 30.10 2.67
C ALA A 124 -0.69 29.39 1.40
N THR A 125 -0.91 28.07 1.46
CA THR A 125 -1.37 27.27 0.31
C THR A 125 -2.65 26.47 0.64
N PRO A 126 -3.51 26.19 -0.35
CA PRO A 126 -4.68 25.33 -0.17
C PRO A 126 -4.32 23.92 0.34
N ARG A 127 -3.18 23.39 -0.11
CA ARG A 127 -2.66 22.09 0.34
C ARG A 127 -2.35 22.08 1.84
N ASP A 128 -1.64 23.09 2.33
CA ASP A 128 -1.30 23.20 3.75
C ASP A 128 -2.54 23.44 4.62
N ALA A 129 -3.50 24.22 4.11
CA ALA A 129 -4.80 24.41 4.77
C ALA A 129 -5.55 23.09 4.97
N ALA A 130 -5.39 22.15 4.04
CA ALA A 130 -6.04 20.84 4.01
C ALA A 130 -5.21 19.70 4.61
N LEU A 131 -4.03 19.97 5.21
CA LEU A 131 -3.10 18.92 5.66
C LEU A 131 -3.74 17.86 6.57
N ARG A 132 -4.65 18.26 7.47
CA ARG A 132 -5.37 17.31 8.33
C ARG A 132 -6.28 16.35 7.56
N ARG A 133 -6.88 16.82 6.46
CA ARG A 133 -7.71 15.98 5.59
C ARG A 133 -6.86 15.03 4.77
N ILE A 134 -5.74 15.53 4.22
CA ILE A 134 -4.77 14.70 3.50
C ILE A 134 -4.26 13.57 4.42
N ASN A 135 -3.88 13.90 5.66
CA ASN A 135 -3.43 12.88 6.62
C ASN A 135 -4.51 11.86 6.98
N ALA A 136 -5.79 12.25 7.05
CA ALA A 136 -6.88 11.30 7.28
C ALA A 136 -7.02 10.31 6.12
N LEU A 137 -6.87 10.75 4.86
CA LEU A 137 -6.91 9.85 3.69
C LEU A 137 -5.77 8.82 3.70
N LEU A 138 -4.59 9.18 4.20
CA LEU A 138 -3.44 8.27 4.21
C LEU A 138 -3.70 6.99 5.01
N ASP A 139 -4.69 6.96 5.91
CA ASP A 139 -5.06 5.75 6.63
C ASP A 139 -5.72 4.69 5.72
N LEU A 140 -6.32 5.09 4.58
CA LEU A 140 -6.82 4.15 3.57
C LEU A 140 -5.70 3.28 2.97
N GLN A 141 -4.46 3.76 3.01
CA GLN A 141 -3.28 3.01 2.55
C GLN A 141 -2.37 2.51 3.67
N ASN A 142 -2.80 2.59 4.92
CA ASN A 142 -2.04 2.06 6.04
C ASN A 142 -1.94 0.52 5.93
N GLY A 143 -0.72 0.05 5.62
CA GLY A 143 -0.42 -1.34 5.33
C GLY A 143 -0.13 -2.23 6.53
N GLN A 144 -0.13 -1.67 7.76
CA GLN A 144 0.09 -2.44 8.99
C GLN A 144 -1.24 -2.78 9.65
N GLU A 145 -2.05 -1.76 9.96
CA GLU A 145 -3.25 -1.89 10.78
C GLU A 145 -4.47 -1.19 10.17
N GLY A 146 -4.38 -0.73 8.91
CA GLY A 146 -5.46 -0.01 8.21
C GLY A 146 -6.16 -0.82 7.12
N LEU A 147 -6.91 -0.10 6.28
CA LEU A 147 -7.68 -0.67 5.17
C LEU A 147 -6.81 -1.51 4.22
N LEU A 148 -5.64 -1.02 3.82
CA LEU A 148 -4.77 -1.74 2.89
C LEU A 148 -4.26 -3.07 3.48
N ALA A 149 -4.00 -3.10 4.79
CA ALA A 149 -3.68 -4.35 5.49
C ALA A 149 -4.85 -5.34 5.42
N ASN A 150 -6.08 -4.88 5.65
CA ASN A 150 -7.28 -5.70 5.58
C ASN A 150 -7.54 -6.24 4.16
N LEU A 151 -7.43 -5.41 3.13
CA LEU A 151 -7.59 -5.83 1.74
C LEU A 151 -6.55 -6.89 1.32
N ARG A 152 -5.31 -6.75 1.78
CA ARG A 152 -4.26 -7.75 1.55
C ARG A 152 -4.57 -9.10 2.22
N GLN A 153 -5.20 -9.08 3.39
CA GLN A 153 -5.58 -10.29 4.13
C GLN A 153 -6.90 -10.90 3.65
N THR A 154 -7.75 -10.11 3.00
CA THR A 154 -9.06 -10.53 2.49
C THR A 154 -8.92 -11.70 1.52
N VAL A 155 -9.68 -12.78 1.78
CA VAL A 155 -9.83 -13.90 0.85
C VAL A 155 -10.86 -13.51 -0.21
N PHE A 156 -10.40 -13.33 -1.45
CA PHE A 156 -11.29 -12.95 -2.54
C PHE A 156 -12.11 -14.15 -3.03
N PHE A 157 -11.47 -15.30 -3.18
CA PHE A 157 -12.09 -16.56 -3.56
C PHE A 157 -11.30 -17.75 -3.01
N SER A 158 -11.94 -18.93 -2.93
CA SER A 158 -11.35 -20.13 -2.34
C SER A 158 -11.78 -21.39 -3.12
N PRO A 159 -11.12 -21.70 -4.25
CA PRO A 159 -11.43 -22.86 -5.05
C PRO A 159 -11.14 -24.14 -4.26
N ARG A 160 -12.07 -25.12 -4.27
CA ARG A 160 -12.00 -26.32 -3.41
C ARG A 160 -10.67 -27.07 -3.46
N ALA A 161 -10.04 -27.17 -4.63
CA ALA A 161 -8.80 -27.94 -4.83
C ALA A 161 -7.52 -27.17 -4.47
N ILE A 162 -7.58 -25.84 -4.36
CA ILE A 162 -6.41 -24.96 -4.20
C ILE A 162 -6.40 -24.27 -2.84
N GLY A 163 -7.59 -24.00 -2.28
CA GLY A 163 -7.76 -23.24 -1.04
C GLY A 163 -7.83 -21.73 -1.29
N PRO A 164 -7.75 -20.91 -0.22
CA PRO A 164 -7.99 -19.48 -0.31
C PRO A 164 -6.92 -18.77 -1.14
N ILE A 165 -7.37 -17.78 -1.93
CA ILE A 165 -6.55 -16.80 -2.64
C ILE A 165 -6.84 -15.43 -2.03
N SER A 166 -5.82 -14.86 -1.40
CA SER A 166 -5.90 -13.57 -0.70
C SER A 166 -5.60 -12.39 -1.61
N GLY A 167 -5.93 -11.18 -1.16
CA GLY A 167 -5.54 -9.94 -1.85
C GLY A 167 -4.02 -9.81 -1.99
N ARG A 168 -3.24 -10.25 -0.99
CA ARG A 168 -1.77 -10.29 -1.06
C ARG A 168 -1.29 -11.24 -2.15
N ASP A 169 -1.91 -12.41 -2.29
CA ASP A 169 -1.55 -13.35 -3.37
C ASP A 169 -1.76 -12.72 -4.74
N LEU A 170 -2.90 -12.03 -4.94
CA LEU A 170 -3.23 -11.34 -6.18
C LEU A 170 -2.31 -10.15 -6.47
N GLU A 171 -1.99 -9.35 -5.45
CA GLU A 171 -1.07 -8.20 -5.55
C GLU A 171 0.33 -8.66 -5.96
N GLN A 172 0.86 -9.69 -5.30
CA GLN A 172 2.20 -10.20 -5.56
C GLN A 172 2.28 -10.92 -6.91
N ALA A 173 1.25 -11.68 -7.29
CA ALA A 173 1.23 -12.37 -8.59
C ALA A 173 1.19 -11.45 -9.82
N ALA A 174 0.96 -10.15 -9.62
CA ALA A 174 1.05 -9.16 -10.69
C ALA A 174 2.51 -8.94 -11.13
N LEU A 175 3.46 -9.14 -10.21
CA LEU A 175 4.87 -8.84 -10.37
C LEU A 175 5.59 -9.84 -11.27
N ASP A 176 6.41 -9.30 -12.18
CA ASP A 176 7.49 -10.09 -12.77
C ASP A 176 8.64 -10.27 -11.77
N GLU A 177 9.54 -11.21 -12.06
CA GLU A 177 10.67 -11.53 -11.19
C GLU A 177 11.58 -10.33 -10.94
N ARG A 178 11.81 -9.48 -11.96
CA ARG A 178 12.71 -8.32 -11.85
C ARG A 178 12.16 -7.31 -10.85
N ILE A 179 10.87 -6.96 -10.96
CA ILE A 179 10.21 -6.02 -10.06
C ILE A 179 10.10 -6.61 -8.66
N MET A 180 9.75 -7.90 -8.54
CA MET A 180 9.70 -8.58 -7.25
C MET A 180 11.06 -8.50 -6.52
N LEU A 181 12.17 -8.80 -7.20
CA LEU A 181 13.51 -8.69 -6.61
C LEU A 181 13.91 -7.24 -6.32
N GLN A 182 13.41 -6.27 -7.10
CA GLN A 182 13.67 -4.84 -6.87
C GLN A 182 12.93 -4.30 -5.63
N GLU A 183 11.75 -4.85 -5.32
CA GLU A 183 10.95 -4.50 -4.15
C GLU A 183 11.35 -5.27 -2.89
N ALA A 184 12.14 -6.33 -3.04
CA ALA A 184 12.69 -7.09 -1.92
C ALA A 184 13.69 -6.29 -1.09
N ALA A 185 14.01 -6.79 0.11
CA ALA A 185 14.99 -6.16 0.99
C ALA A 185 16.35 -5.98 0.28
N SER A 186 16.98 -4.81 0.49
CA SER A 186 18.32 -4.55 -0.04
C SER A 186 19.36 -5.45 0.64
N GLY A 187 20.37 -5.90 -0.11
CA GLY A 187 21.49 -6.67 0.45
C GLY A 187 21.31 -8.18 0.45
N LEU A 188 20.23 -8.71 -0.14
CA LEU A 188 20.03 -10.15 -0.28
C LEU A 188 21.17 -10.81 -1.07
N GLY A 189 21.69 -11.91 -0.52
CA GLY A 189 22.67 -12.77 -1.17
C GLY A 189 22.06 -13.60 -2.31
N THR A 190 22.91 -14.26 -3.10
CA THR A 190 22.46 -15.07 -4.25
C THR A 190 21.50 -16.19 -3.86
N ALA A 191 21.76 -16.89 -2.74
CA ALA A 191 20.90 -17.97 -2.27
C ALA A 191 19.51 -17.47 -1.82
N GLU A 192 19.45 -16.32 -1.15
CA GLU A 192 18.20 -15.72 -0.70
C GLU A 192 17.36 -15.22 -1.88
N LYS A 193 18.00 -14.60 -2.87
CA LYS A 193 17.35 -14.23 -4.14
C LYS A 193 16.78 -15.44 -4.87
N ALA A 194 17.55 -16.53 -4.96
CA ALA A 194 17.08 -17.76 -5.59
C ALA A 194 15.88 -18.38 -4.84
N ALA A 195 15.91 -18.39 -3.51
CA ALA A 195 14.79 -18.85 -2.69
C ALA A 195 13.54 -17.99 -2.88
N LEU A 196 13.70 -16.67 -2.95
CA LEU A 196 12.61 -15.73 -3.18
C LEU A 196 12.01 -15.90 -4.57
N THR A 197 12.83 -16.02 -5.62
CA THR A 197 12.36 -16.36 -6.98
C THR A 197 11.60 -17.69 -7.00
N ALA A 198 12.10 -18.73 -6.32
CA ALA A 198 11.43 -20.02 -6.26
C ALA A 198 10.05 -19.93 -5.56
N ALA A 199 9.97 -19.24 -4.43
CA ALA A 199 8.72 -19.00 -3.72
C ALA A 199 7.72 -18.18 -4.56
N HIS A 200 8.22 -17.15 -5.27
CA HIS A 200 7.41 -16.34 -6.19
C HIS A 200 6.83 -17.18 -7.34
N ASN A 201 7.65 -18.05 -7.96
CA ASN A 201 7.19 -18.95 -9.00
C ASN A 201 6.12 -19.94 -8.51
N GLN A 202 6.26 -20.45 -7.28
CA GLN A 202 5.23 -21.27 -6.64
C GLN A 202 3.92 -20.49 -6.43
N LEU A 203 4.01 -19.24 -5.97
CA LEU A 203 2.86 -18.35 -5.82
C LEU A 203 2.17 -18.11 -7.18
N LEU A 204 2.92 -17.78 -8.23
CA LEU A 204 2.38 -17.55 -9.57
C LEU A 204 1.61 -18.77 -10.09
N ASN A 205 2.15 -19.97 -9.91
CA ASN A 205 1.49 -21.20 -10.30
C ASN A 205 0.22 -21.48 -9.48
N ARG A 206 0.26 -21.23 -8.16
CA ARG A 206 -0.91 -21.36 -7.28
C ARG A 206 -2.02 -20.39 -7.68
N VAL A 207 -1.70 -19.12 -7.88
CA VAL A 207 -2.67 -18.09 -8.26
C VAL A 207 -3.26 -18.40 -9.63
N ARG A 208 -2.45 -18.77 -10.62
CA ARG A 208 -2.94 -19.17 -11.95
C ARG A 208 -3.93 -20.33 -11.87
N THR A 209 -3.55 -21.40 -11.17
CA THR A 209 -4.39 -22.58 -11.02
C THR A 209 -5.67 -22.27 -10.21
N GLY A 210 -5.55 -21.44 -9.17
CA GLY A 210 -6.68 -20.96 -8.38
C GLY A 210 -7.68 -20.15 -9.21
N CYS A 211 -7.20 -19.18 -10.00
CA CYS A 211 -8.05 -18.39 -10.88
C CYS A 211 -8.77 -19.28 -11.91
N ALA A 212 -8.06 -20.20 -12.56
CA ALA A 212 -8.68 -21.13 -13.51
C ALA A 212 -9.78 -21.98 -12.84
N ALA A 213 -9.48 -22.57 -11.69
CA ALA A 213 -10.43 -23.37 -10.94
C ALA A 213 -11.64 -22.56 -10.43
N GLN A 214 -11.45 -21.26 -10.13
CA GLN A 214 -12.54 -20.36 -9.75
C GLN A 214 -13.46 -20.07 -10.95
N ILE A 215 -12.88 -19.83 -12.12
CA ILE A 215 -13.63 -19.60 -13.36
C ILE A 215 -14.48 -20.84 -13.69
N ASP A 216 -13.91 -22.04 -13.58
CA ASP A 216 -14.62 -23.30 -13.82
C ASP A 216 -15.77 -23.54 -12.82
N GLN A 217 -15.62 -23.08 -11.57
CA GLN A 217 -16.63 -23.20 -10.52
C GLN A 217 -17.75 -22.14 -10.61
N GLY A 218 -17.47 -20.99 -11.23
CA GLY A 218 -18.41 -19.88 -11.33
C GLY A 218 -17.81 -18.66 -12.01
N ALA A 219 -17.91 -18.62 -13.34
CA ALA A 219 -17.41 -17.52 -14.16
C ALA A 219 -18.04 -16.15 -13.77
N ASP A 220 -19.33 -16.14 -13.44
CA ASP A 220 -20.05 -14.91 -13.06
C ASP A 220 -19.41 -14.22 -11.85
N ALA A 221 -18.98 -14.99 -10.84
CA ALA A 221 -18.31 -14.43 -9.66
C ALA A 221 -16.97 -13.77 -10.01
N VAL A 222 -16.24 -14.31 -11.00
CA VAL A 222 -14.99 -13.71 -11.48
C VAL A 222 -15.27 -12.45 -12.31
N THR A 223 -16.31 -12.47 -13.14
CA THR A 223 -16.76 -11.30 -13.90
C THR A 223 -17.18 -10.16 -12.97
N THR A 224 -17.93 -10.45 -11.90
CA THR A 224 -18.28 -9.47 -10.87
C THR A 224 -17.03 -8.93 -10.18
N LEU A 225 -16.10 -9.80 -9.76
CA LEU A 225 -14.88 -9.35 -9.08
C LEU A 225 -14.01 -8.44 -9.97
N LEU A 226 -13.93 -8.72 -11.28
CA LEU A 226 -13.26 -7.86 -12.26
C LEU A 226 -13.95 -6.49 -12.38
N ALA A 227 -15.29 -6.48 -12.43
CA ALA A 227 -16.07 -5.25 -12.48
C ALA A 227 -15.88 -4.42 -11.20
N ASP A 228 -15.92 -5.04 -10.03
CA ASP A 228 -15.71 -4.37 -8.75
C ASP A 228 -14.30 -3.80 -8.62
N ALA A 229 -13.27 -4.53 -9.09
CA ALA A 229 -11.89 -4.04 -9.10
C ALA A 229 -11.73 -2.78 -9.99
N ARG A 230 -12.37 -2.76 -11.15
CA ARG A 230 -12.40 -1.58 -12.04
C ARG A 230 -13.14 -0.42 -11.38
N ALA A 231 -14.33 -0.68 -10.84
CA ALA A 231 -15.14 0.34 -10.17
C ALA A 231 -14.43 0.94 -8.94
N ALA A 232 -13.65 0.14 -8.19
CA ALA A 232 -12.85 0.62 -7.08
C ALA A 232 -11.70 1.53 -7.53
N ILE A 233 -11.06 1.22 -8.67
CA ILE A 233 -10.04 2.08 -9.28
C ILE A 233 -10.68 3.40 -9.75
N ASP A 234 -11.79 3.34 -10.48
CA ASP A 234 -12.50 4.52 -10.98
C ASP A 234 -12.96 5.42 -9.82
N ALA A 235 -13.48 4.83 -8.73
CA ALA A 235 -13.87 5.57 -7.54
C ALA A 235 -12.67 6.21 -6.83
N LEU A 236 -11.51 5.54 -6.79
CA LEU A 236 -10.29 6.12 -6.24
C LEU A 236 -9.77 7.27 -7.11
N GLU A 237 -9.87 7.16 -8.44
CA GLU A 237 -9.52 8.24 -9.36
C GLU A 237 -10.45 9.44 -9.19
N ALA A 238 -11.74 9.22 -8.92
CA ALA A 238 -12.66 10.29 -8.56
C ALA A 238 -12.24 11.01 -7.26
N VAL A 239 -11.74 10.28 -6.25
CA VAL A 239 -11.17 10.89 -5.03
C VAL A 239 -9.93 11.71 -5.36
N ASP A 240 -9.02 11.19 -6.17
CA ASP A 240 -7.81 11.90 -6.61
C ASP A 240 -8.16 13.19 -7.35
N THR A 241 -9.09 13.12 -8.31
CA THR A 241 -9.56 14.29 -9.08
C THR A 241 -10.20 15.33 -8.17
N ALA A 242 -11.15 14.91 -7.31
CA ALA A 242 -11.87 15.81 -6.42
C ALA A 242 -10.92 16.48 -5.40
N LEU A 243 -9.96 15.74 -4.84
CA LEU A 243 -8.97 16.30 -3.93
C LEU A 243 -8.04 17.30 -4.65
N ASN A 244 -7.45 16.88 -5.77
CA ASN A 244 -6.46 17.69 -6.49
C ASN A 244 -7.04 19.02 -6.98
N ALA A 245 -8.32 19.04 -7.38
CA ALA A 245 -9.04 20.26 -7.73
C ALA A 245 -9.15 21.28 -6.57
N ARG A 246 -8.98 20.84 -5.32
CA ARG A 246 -9.10 21.69 -4.13
C ARG A 246 -7.76 22.12 -3.54
N ILE A 247 -6.69 21.40 -3.85
CA ILE A 247 -5.36 21.61 -3.26
C ILE A 247 -4.30 22.03 -4.26
N ASP A 248 -4.70 22.36 -5.50
CA ASP A 248 -3.82 22.65 -6.64
C ASP A 248 -2.76 21.56 -6.85
N GLY A 249 -3.18 20.31 -6.62
CA GLY A 249 -2.31 19.14 -6.65
C GLY A 249 -2.33 18.43 -8.00
N ASN A 250 -1.34 17.57 -8.19
CA ASN A 250 -1.38 16.51 -9.19
C ASN A 250 -0.83 15.23 -8.55
N GLY A 251 -1.46 14.09 -8.83
CA GLY A 251 -1.03 12.78 -8.35
C GLY A 251 -2.04 12.06 -7.46
N ALA A 252 -1.68 10.86 -7.04
CA ALA A 252 -2.53 9.99 -6.23
C ALA A 252 -2.54 10.45 -4.76
N ALA A 253 -3.73 10.56 -4.18
CA ALA A 253 -3.91 10.82 -2.76
C ALA A 253 -3.39 9.67 -1.89
N VAL A 254 -3.61 8.44 -2.37
CA VAL A 254 -3.19 7.19 -1.72
C VAL A 254 -2.51 6.24 -2.72
N PRO A 255 -1.25 6.53 -3.11
CA PRO A 255 -0.54 5.80 -4.17
C PRO A 255 -0.40 4.29 -3.92
N ASP A 256 -0.23 3.87 -2.66
CA ASP A 256 -0.04 2.45 -2.35
C ASP A 256 -1.34 1.65 -2.50
N LEU A 257 -2.49 2.25 -2.14
CA LEU A 257 -3.79 1.66 -2.39
C LEU A 257 -4.08 1.57 -3.90
N LYS A 258 -3.78 2.63 -4.65
CA LYS A 258 -3.91 2.64 -6.13
C LYS A 258 -3.08 1.51 -6.76
N LYS A 259 -1.82 1.39 -6.35
CA LYS A 259 -0.90 0.34 -6.79
C LYS A 259 -1.42 -1.06 -6.46
N PHE A 260 -1.95 -1.27 -5.26
CA PHE A 260 -2.56 -2.54 -4.87
C PHE A 260 -3.74 -2.92 -5.78
N LEU A 261 -4.69 -2.00 -5.99
CA LEU A 261 -5.87 -2.26 -6.84
C LEU A 261 -5.48 -2.55 -8.29
N GLN A 262 -4.54 -1.81 -8.85
CA GLN A 262 -4.03 -2.02 -10.21
C GLN A 262 -3.35 -3.39 -10.37
N ARG A 263 -2.55 -3.81 -9.38
CA ARG A 263 -1.90 -5.12 -9.37
C ARG A 263 -2.93 -6.25 -9.27
N LEU A 264 -3.89 -6.11 -8.36
CA LEU A 264 -5.00 -7.06 -8.22
C LEU A 264 -5.74 -7.21 -9.55
N LEU A 265 -6.16 -6.10 -10.18
CA LEU A 265 -6.84 -6.12 -11.47
C LEU A 265 -5.99 -6.80 -12.56
N THR A 266 -4.71 -6.43 -12.66
CA THR A 266 -3.76 -7.02 -13.64
C THR A 266 -3.71 -8.54 -13.52
N THR A 267 -3.62 -9.06 -12.29
CA THR A 267 -3.61 -10.50 -12.03
C THR A 267 -4.91 -11.16 -12.47
N LEU A 268 -6.07 -10.58 -12.13
CA LEU A 268 -7.37 -11.14 -12.50
C LEU A 268 -7.59 -11.15 -14.03
N GLU A 269 -7.24 -10.06 -14.72
CA GLU A 269 -7.41 -9.94 -16.18
C GLU A 269 -6.50 -10.91 -16.95
N ARG A 270 -5.24 -11.04 -16.52
CA ARG A 270 -4.27 -11.97 -17.11
C ARG A 270 -4.77 -13.41 -17.07
N ASN A 271 -5.31 -13.83 -15.93
CA ASN A 271 -5.78 -15.20 -15.74
C ASN A 271 -7.15 -15.45 -16.37
N SER A 272 -8.02 -14.44 -16.47
CA SER A 272 -9.31 -14.54 -17.15
C SER A 272 -9.15 -14.65 -18.68
N SER A 273 -8.23 -13.88 -19.26
CA SER A 273 -7.93 -13.93 -20.71
C SER A 273 -7.29 -15.26 -21.13
N ALA A 274 -6.43 -15.83 -20.28
CA ALA A 274 -5.80 -17.13 -20.50
C ALA A 274 -6.83 -18.29 -20.50
N ALA A 275 -7.84 -18.22 -19.62
CA ALA A 275 -8.94 -19.19 -19.62
C ALA A 275 -9.79 -19.09 -20.89
N ALA A 276 -10.05 -17.87 -21.38
CA ALA A 276 -10.79 -17.66 -22.64
C ALA A 276 -10.03 -18.22 -23.87
N THR A 277 -8.69 -18.12 -23.89
CA THR A 277 -7.88 -18.71 -24.98
C THR A 277 -7.80 -20.23 -24.88
N ALA A 278 -7.76 -20.80 -23.68
CA ALA A 278 -7.80 -22.25 -23.47
C ALA A 278 -9.18 -22.86 -23.83
N ASN A 279 -10.27 -22.17 -23.50
CA ASN A 279 -11.64 -22.61 -23.82
C ASN A 279 -12.07 -22.29 -25.27
N GLY A 280 -11.39 -21.33 -25.92
CA GLY A 280 -11.56 -20.99 -27.33
C GLY A 280 -10.79 -21.90 -28.30
N ALA A 281 -9.94 -22.80 -27.79
CA ALA A 281 -9.33 -23.87 -28.58
C ALA A 281 -10.36 -24.97 -28.86
N ALA A 282 -11.31 -24.66 -29.76
CA ALA A 282 -12.15 -25.65 -30.38
C ALA A 282 -11.26 -26.75 -30.98
N LYS A 283 -11.49 -27.98 -30.54
CA LYS A 283 -10.93 -29.23 -31.06
C LYS A 283 -10.82 -29.14 -32.59
N PRO A 284 -9.62 -29.22 -33.21
CA PRO A 284 -9.53 -29.25 -34.66
C PRO A 284 -10.29 -30.48 -35.16
N ALA A 285 -11.29 -30.26 -36.01
CA ALA A 285 -11.90 -31.34 -36.78
C ALA A 285 -10.79 -31.99 -37.65
N PRO A 286 -10.81 -33.32 -37.87
CA PRO A 286 -9.78 -33.98 -38.66
C PRO A 286 -9.90 -33.51 -40.11
N GLN A 287 -8.92 -32.75 -40.57
CA GLN A 287 -8.79 -32.37 -41.97
C GLN A 287 -8.00 -33.46 -42.72
N PRO A 288 -8.43 -33.89 -43.91
CA PRO A 288 -7.76 -34.97 -44.64
C PRO A 288 -6.38 -34.53 -45.13
N ALA A 289 -5.43 -35.45 -45.03
CA ALA A 289 -4.06 -35.29 -45.51
C ALA A 289 -4.00 -35.17 -47.04
N GLN A 290 -3.22 -34.20 -47.53
CA GLN A 290 -2.60 -34.22 -48.86
C GLN A 290 -1.19 -33.60 -48.81
N PRO A 291 -0.29 -34.00 -49.72
CA PRO A 291 1.09 -34.29 -49.38
C PRO A 291 2.08 -33.17 -49.73
N ALA A 292 3.28 -33.36 -49.18
CA ALA A 292 4.45 -32.50 -49.25
C ALA A 292 4.94 -32.15 -50.66
N SER A 293 5.46 -30.93 -50.78
CA SER A 293 6.48 -30.58 -51.76
C SER A 293 7.37 -29.44 -51.21
N THR A 294 8.65 -29.73 -51.10
CA THR A 294 9.79 -28.79 -50.98
C THR A 294 10.57 -28.80 -52.31
N PRO A 295 11.61 -27.98 -52.52
CA PRO A 295 11.75 -26.53 -52.28
C PRO A 295 12.34 -25.81 -53.52
N THR A 296 12.25 -24.47 -53.61
CA THR A 296 13.13 -23.71 -54.52
C THR A 296 13.57 -22.36 -53.94
N GLN A 297 14.82 -22.05 -54.23
CA GLN A 297 15.69 -20.99 -53.71
C GLN A 297 15.61 -19.66 -54.47
N ASN A 298 16.00 -18.60 -53.74
CA ASN A 298 16.74 -17.38 -54.13
C ASN A 298 16.07 -16.24 -54.91
N GLY A 299 16.26 -15.02 -54.38
CA GLY A 299 16.19 -13.77 -55.15
C GLY A 299 16.11 -12.49 -54.31
N HIS A 300 17.25 -11.81 -54.17
CA HIS A 300 17.56 -10.54 -53.50
C HIS A 300 16.56 -9.36 -53.54
N GLY A 301 16.64 -8.53 -52.49
CA GLY A 301 16.26 -7.12 -52.51
C GLY A 301 16.57 -6.44 -51.19
N ALA A 302 17.68 -5.70 -51.12
CA ALA A 302 18.13 -4.93 -49.97
C ALA A 302 17.22 -3.72 -49.72
N GLU A 303 17.05 -3.33 -48.45
CA GLU A 303 17.07 -1.92 -48.04
C GLU A 303 17.25 -1.77 -46.52
N THR A 304 18.37 -1.12 -46.19
CA THR A 304 18.84 -0.68 -44.89
C THR A 304 18.07 0.56 -44.42
N MET A 305 17.60 0.56 -43.17
CA MET A 305 17.23 1.79 -42.46
C MET A 305 17.87 1.77 -41.06
N ALA A 306 18.84 2.66 -40.89
CA ALA A 306 19.54 2.94 -39.67
C ALA A 306 18.60 3.63 -38.66
N SER A 307 18.59 3.15 -37.41
CA SER A 307 17.97 3.85 -36.28
C SER A 307 19.06 4.61 -35.53
N VAL A 308 18.88 5.92 -35.48
CA VAL A 308 19.78 6.89 -34.88
C VAL A 308 19.68 6.80 -33.36
N ALA A 309 20.77 6.40 -32.71
CA ALA A 309 20.95 6.55 -31.27
C ALA A 309 21.33 8.01 -30.97
N SER A 310 20.47 8.72 -30.24
CA SER A 310 20.84 9.99 -29.61
C SER A 310 21.37 9.72 -28.21
N SER A 311 22.69 9.89 -28.07
CA SER A 311 23.40 10.03 -26.81
C SER A 311 23.01 11.35 -26.13
N VAL A 312 22.39 11.27 -24.95
CA VAL A 312 22.14 12.42 -24.06
C VAL A 312 23.14 12.32 -22.90
N GLU A 313 23.91 13.39 -22.71
CA GLU A 313 24.77 13.59 -21.54
C GLU A 313 23.91 13.76 -20.26
N PRO A 314 24.36 13.28 -19.09
CA PRO A 314 23.58 13.40 -17.86
C PRO A 314 23.62 14.83 -17.33
N GLY A 315 22.48 15.52 -17.41
CA GLY A 315 22.23 16.77 -16.71
C GLY A 315 22.18 16.56 -15.19
N ALA A 316 22.66 17.57 -14.45
CA ALA A 316 22.76 17.63 -12.99
C ALA A 316 21.38 17.69 -12.28
N GLY A 317 20.56 16.67 -12.45
CA GLY A 317 19.41 16.40 -11.59
C GLY A 317 19.85 15.69 -10.31
N LEU A 318 19.10 15.87 -9.22
CA LEU A 318 19.23 14.99 -8.07
C LEU A 318 19.03 13.53 -8.52
N PRO A 319 19.85 12.59 -8.06
CA PRO A 319 19.72 11.19 -8.47
C PRO A 319 18.35 10.66 -8.05
N ASP A 320 17.66 9.96 -8.96
CA ASP A 320 16.38 9.28 -8.68
C ASP A 320 16.56 8.14 -7.65
N ARG A 321 17.80 7.71 -7.43
CA ARG A 321 18.16 6.74 -6.39
C ARG A 321 19.58 6.98 -5.87
N ILE A 322 19.74 6.91 -4.56
CA ILE A 322 21.04 6.91 -3.90
C ILE A 322 21.60 5.48 -3.93
N THR A 323 22.77 5.30 -4.53
CA THR A 323 23.43 4.01 -4.77
C THR A 323 24.76 3.85 -4.04
N SER A 324 25.28 4.93 -3.45
CA SER A 324 26.54 4.92 -2.70
C SER A 324 26.47 5.78 -1.43
N ARG A 325 27.37 5.51 -0.47
CA ARG A 325 27.54 6.34 0.74
C ARG A 325 27.96 7.77 0.39
N ASP A 326 28.73 7.95 -0.68
CA ASP A 326 29.16 9.28 -1.14
C ASP A 326 27.97 10.09 -1.68
N GLU A 327 27.02 9.45 -2.37
CA GLU A 327 25.77 10.11 -2.79
C GLU A 327 24.89 10.49 -1.59
N VAL A 328 24.87 9.70 -0.51
CA VAL A 328 24.21 10.09 0.75
C VAL A 328 24.80 11.40 1.30
N VAL A 329 26.13 11.51 1.31
CA VAL A 329 26.82 12.73 1.76
C VAL A 329 26.44 13.93 0.90
N GLN A 330 26.42 13.77 -0.43
CA GLN A 330 26.02 14.84 -1.35
C GLN A 330 24.57 15.28 -1.13
N CYS A 331 23.64 14.35 -0.92
CA CYS A 331 22.26 14.69 -0.61
C CYS A 331 22.13 15.43 0.72
N LEU A 332 22.85 14.99 1.77
CA LEU A 332 22.87 15.69 3.06
C LEU A 332 23.47 17.09 2.95
N ASP A 333 24.50 17.29 2.11
CA ASP A 333 25.07 18.60 1.82
C ASP A 333 24.06 19.52 1.11
N LEU A 334 23.26 19.00 0.18
CA LEU A 334 22.17 19.76 -0.46
C LEU A 334 21.07 20.15 0.55
N VAL A 335 20.70 19.25 1.46
CA VAL A 335 19.74 19.53 2.54
C VAL A 335 20.27 20.61 3.47
N VAL A 336 21.52 20.49 3.92
CA VAL A 336 22.17 21.50 4.79
C VAL A 336 22.21 22.86 4.08
N ALA A 337 22.63 22.90 2.81
CA ALA A 337 22.70 24.14 2.03
C ALA A 337 21.33 24.80 1.81
N PHE A 338 20.26 24.00 1.67
CA PHE A 338 18.90 24.52 1.60
C PHE A 338 18.52 25.23 2.90
N TYR A 339 18.61 24.54 4.03
CA TYR A 339 18.19 25.10 5.33
C TYR A 339 19.08 26.25 5.80
N ASP A 340 20.39 26.22 5.53
CA ASP A 340 21.27 27.36 5.84
C ASP A 340 20.85 28.63 5.11
N ARG A 341 20.25 28.50 3.92
CA ARG A 341 19.77 29.63 3.10
C ARG A 341 18.34 30.06 3.43
N THR A 342 17.45 29.12 3.75
CA THR A 342 16.02 29.40 3.93
C THR A 342 15.63 29.59 5.40
N GLU A 343 16.27 28.87 6.32
CA GLU A 343 15.91 28.83 7.74
C GLU A 343 17.17 28.66 8.63
N PRO A 344 18.06 29.67 8.71
CA PRO A 344 19.34 29.55 9.42
C PRO A 344 19.22 29.31 10.93
N SER A 345 18.05 29.57 11.52
CA SER A 345 17.76 29.30 12.94
C SER A 345 17.19 27.89 13.19
N SER A 346 17.00 27.09 12.13
CA SER A 346 16.52 25.72 12.25
C SER A 346 17.55 24.82 12.95
N PRO A 347 17.13 23.87 13.82
CA PRO A 347 18.05 22.88 14.38
C PRO A 347 18.46 21.79 13.36
N ILE A 348 17.76 21.72 12.21
CA ILE A 348 17.94 20.66 11.22
C ILE A 348 19.35 20.64 10.60
N PRO A 349 19.96 21.77 10.16
CA PRO A 349 21.35 21.80 9.71
C PRO A 349 22.35 21.20 10.69
N HIS A 350 22.17 21.42 12.00
CA HIS A 350 23.09 20.89 13.01
C HIS A 350 22.99 19.36 13.12
N LEU A 351 21.77 18.82 13.08
CA LEU A 351 21.53 17.39 13.09
C LEU A 351 21.98 16.73 11.78
N ALA A 352 21.69 17.34 10.63
CA ALA A 352 22.08 16.84 9.32
C ALA A 352 23.61 16.79 9.16
N ARG A 353 24.35 17.81 9.62
CA ARG A 353 25.82 17.78 9.66
C ARG A 353 26.36 16.69 10.58
N ARG A 354 25.68 16.40 11.70
CA ARG A 354 26.05 15.29 12.59
C ARG A 354 25.87 13.95 11.88
N VAL A 355 24.70 13.70 11.30
CA VAL A 355 24.39 12.48 10.52
C VAL A 355 25.35 12.31 9.35
N ARG A 356 25.67 13.39 8.64
CA ARG A 356 26.63 13.38 7.52
C ARG A 356 28.01 12.84 7.92
N ARG A 357 28.54 13.23 9.09
CA ARG A 357 29.83 12.71 9.58
C ARG A 357 29.78 11.20 9.88
N MET A 358 28.61 10.68 10.24
CA MET A 358 28.43 9.29 10.64
C MET A 358 28.31 8.33 9.45
N VAL A 359 28.06 8.83 8.23
CA VAL A 359 27.83 7.99 7.03
C VAL A 359 28.99 7.03 6.74
N HIS A 360 30.23 7.44 7.03
CA HIS A 360 31.42 6.62 6.79
C HIS A 360 31.90 5.86 8.02
N MET A 361 31.31 6.09 9.19
CA MET A 361 31.72 5.44 10.42
C MET A 361 31.33 3.96 10.39
N ASP A 362 32.19 3.10 10.94
CA ASP A 362 31.80 1.74 11.25
C ASP A 362 30.92 1.69 12.51
N PHE A 363 30.34 0.53 12.79
CA PHE A 363 29.40 0.37 13.89
C PHE A 363 30.03 0.69 15.27
N VAL A 364 31.32 0.41 15.46
CA VAL A 364 32.01 0.65 16.74
C VAL A 364 32.26 2.14 16.91
N GLU A 365 32.72 2.82 15.86
CA GLU A 365 32.90 4.28 15.83
C GLU A 365 31.57 5.02 16.07
N LEU A 366 30.49 4.54 15.47
CA LEU A 366 29.15 5.12 15.63
C LEU A 366 28.60 4.93 17.06
N MET A 367 28.87 3.79 17.69
CA MET A 367 28.56 3.55 19.09
C MET A 367 29.40 4.42 20.04
N GLU A 368 30.67 4.69 19.68
CA GLU A 368 31.54 5.61 20.42
C GLU A 368 31.05 7.07 20.34
N ASP A 369 30.50 7.52 19.20
CA ASP A 369 29.96 8.88 19.03
C ASP A 369 28.56 9.07 19.63
N LEU A 370 27.66 8.07 19.52
CA LEU A 370 26.26 8.19 19.96
C LEU A 370 26.04 7.79 21.41
N ALA A 371 26.65 6.69 21.85
CA ALA A 371 26.33 6.05 23.13
C ALA A 371 27.59 5.45 23.78
N PRO A 372 28.60 6.28 24.12
CA PRO A 372 29.88 5.82 24.65
C PRO A 372 29.76 4.98 25.94
N SER A 373 28.69 5.17 26.71
CA SER A 373 28.37 4.37 27.89
C SER A 373 27.85 2.95 27.57
N GLY A 374 27.13 2.75 26.47
CA GLY A 374 26.57 1.45 26.07
C GLY A 374 27.58 0.52 25.38
N LEU A 375 28.71 1.07 24.97
CA LEU A 375 29.80 0.34 24.29
C LEU A 375 30.42 -0.75 25.16
N LYS A 376 30.49 -0.55 26.49
CA LYS A 376 30.99 -1.56 27.43
C LYS A 376 30.07 -2.77 27.53
N GLU A 377 28.75 -2.54 27.58
CA GLU A 377 27.75 -3.61 27.64
C GLU A 377 27.73 -4.41 26.34
N PHE A 378 27.83 -3.72 25.19
CA PHE A 378 27.92 -4.38 23.89
C PHE A 378 29.17 -5.26 23.76
N ARG A 379 30.36 -4.76 24.12
CA ARG A 379 31.61 -5.54 24.06
C ARG A 379 31.56 -6.79 24.95
N LEU A 380 30.92 -6.67 26.12
CA LEU A 380 30.70 -7.79 27.04
C LEU A 380 29.77 -8.86 26.44
N LEU A 381 28.71 -8.44 25.74
CA LEU A 381 27.74 -9.34 25.11
C LEU A 381 28.28 -10.00 23.83
N ALA A 382 29.09 -9.28 23.06
CA ALA A 382 29.65 -9.72 21.77
C ALA A 382 30.97 -10.49 21.89
N GLY A 383 31.56 -10.59 23.10
CA GLY A 383 32.79 -11.35 23.34
C GLY A 383 34.05 -10.74 22.72
N VAL A 384 34.06 -9.44 22.44
CA VAL A 384 35.21 -8.74 21.80
C VAL A 384 36.12 -8.16 22.88
N ALA A 385 37.38 -8.56 22.90
CA ALA A 385 38.36 -8.10 23.89
C ALA A 385 38.77 -6.63 23.66
N ASP A 386 38.96 -5.91 24.77
CA ASP A 386 39.34 -4.50 24.79
C ASP A 386 40.81 -4.34 24.38
N PRO A 387 41.15 -3.63 23.28
CA PRO A 387 42.54 -3.52 22.80
C PRO A 387 43.46 -2.74 23.75
N LYS A 388 42.93 -2.12 24.82
CA LYS A 388 43.70 -1.33 25.79
C LYS A 388 44.05 -2.06 27.10
N LYS A 389 43.79 -3.37 27.23
CA LYS A 389 44.23 -4.14 28.40
C LYS A 389 45.41 -5.06 28.05
N PRO A 390 46.63 -4.83 28.56
CA PRO A 390 47.70 -5.81 28.39
C PRO A 390 47.32 -7.11 29.10
N ALA A 391 47.60 -8.23 28.44
CA ALA A 391 47.32 -9.57 28.93
C ALA A 391 47.91 -9.75 30.34
N GLN A 392 47.03 -10.03 31.31
CA GLN A 392 47.45 -10.39 32.65
C GLN A 392 48.01 -11.82 32.56
N LYS A 393 49.32 -11.95 32.78
CA LYS A 393 50.01 -13.24 32.90
C LYS A 393 49.41 -14.02 34.06
N ASP A 394 48.94 -15.24 33.78
CA ASP A 394 48.79 -16.28 34.77
C ASP A 394 50.18 -16.68 35.28
N GLU A 395 50.47 -16.37 36.55
CA GLU A 395 51.50 -17.07 37.33
C GLU A 395 50.84 -17.65 38.58
N ARG A 396 50.70 -18.98 38.51
CA ARG A 396 50.62 -20.02 39.55
C ARG A 396 50.34 -19.64 41.01
#